data_AF-A0A9E4PBT6-F1
#
_entry.id   AF-A0A9E4PBT6-F1
#
_cell.length_a   1.000
_cell.length_b   1.000
_cell.length_c   1.000
_cell.angle_alpha   90.00
_cell.angle_beta   90.00
_cell.angle_gamma   90.00
#
_symmetry.space_group_name_H-M   'P 1'
#
loop_
_entity.id
_entity.type
_entity.pdbx_description
1 polymer ?
#
loop_
_entity_poly.entity_id
_entity_poly.type
_entity_poly.pdbx_seq_one_letter_code
_entity_poly.pdbx_strand_id
1 'polypeptide(L)'
;MVCSSGVGFNPVVNGKRYHFQLFGLYDAVMVMSDEETGSIWSHLGGGALDGPMQGAQLELIPLIQTTWQQWLELHPDSLVLSDETPYKDWYSDPGLGNAGFGPEFVRSIVNWDDRLPPNDLVLGVGVSGVFRAYPGHAVSTEQGVVNDVLAGEPIVIFMDGSSAFSVAYSREVDGRILQFENASDENLEIFDIETGSAWNLEGRAIAGPLEGEALTFVTSYLTEWYGWAAYHPTTDIYPLVVEVNLSR
;
A
#
# COMPACT_ATOMS: atom_id res chain seq x y z
N MET A 1 -2.35 19.42 -3.09
CA MET A 1 -1.52 18.32 -2.55
C MET A 1 -2.29 17.06 -2.84
N VAL A 2 -1.70 16.15 -3.60
CA VAL A 2 -2.33 14.85 -3.86
C VAL A 2 -1.25 13.83 -3.54
N CYS A 3 -1.29 13.29 -2.33
CA CYS A 3 -0.55 12.08 -2.06
C CYS A 3 -1.27 10.96 -2.82
N SER A 4 -0.54 10.15 -3.56
CA SER A 4 -1.09 9.08 -4.41
C SER A 4 -1.63 7.88 -3.62
N SER A 5 -1.96 8.07 -2.34
CA SER A 5 -2.23 7.02 -1.37
C SER A 5 -3.71 6.94 -1.01
N GLY A 6 -4.25 5.72 -0.96
CA GLY A 6 -5.55 5.41 -0.38
C GLY A 6 -5.42 4.40 0.76
N VAL A 7 -5.87 4.76 1.96
CA VAL A 7 -5.95 3.85 3.12
C VAL A 7 -7.30 3.95 3.80
N GLY A 8 -7.77 2.83 4.35
CA GLY A 8 -9.05 2.72 5.05
C GLY A 8 -8.83 2.20 6.45
N PHE A 9 -9.62 2.69 7.40
CA PHE A 9 -9.54 2.27 8.80
C PHE A 9 -10.92 1.96 9.36
N ASN A 10 -10.97 0.97 10.25
CA ASN A 10 -12.11 0.77 11.13
C ASN A 10 -12.07 1.87 12.22
N PRO A 11 -13.04 2.79 12.26
CA PRO A 11 -13.00 3.91 13.20
C PRO A 11 -13.44 3.52 14.61
N VAL A 12 -13.46 2.22 14.94
CA VAL A 12 -13.86 1.70 16.24
C VAL A 12 -12.62 1.33 17.05
N VAL A 13 -12.41 2.00 18.18
CA VAL A 13 -11.33 1.72 19.14
C VAL A 13 -11.95 1.37 20.48
N ASN A 14 -11.57 0.23 21.06
CA ASN A 14 -12.12 -0.26 22.35
C ASN A 14 -13.66 -0.29 22.38
N GLY A 15 -14.30 -0.65 21.26
CA GLY A 15 -15.75 -0.75 21.13
C GLY A 15 -16.48 0.59 20.97
N LYS A 16 -15.77 1.72 20.90
CA LYS A 16 -16.34 3.05 20.65
C LYS A 16 -15.98 3.52 19.24
N ARG A 17 -16.98 4.01 18.49
CA ARG A 17 -16.78 4.65 17.18
C ARG A 17 -16.31 6.09 17.37
N TYR A 18 -15.34 6.49 16.57
CA TYR A 18 -14.78 7.85 16.50
C TYR A 18 -15.09 8.49 15.14
N HIS A 19 -15.08 9.82 15.10
CA HIS A 19 -15.27 10.61 13.88
C HIS A 19 -14.04 11.44 13.62
N PHE A 20 -13.53 11.34 12.39
CA PHE A 20 -12.26 11.95 12.01
C PHE A 20 -12.48 13.07 11.00
N GLN A 21 -11.71 14.13 11.17
CA GLN A 21 -11.61 15.24 10.22
C GLN A 21 -10.15 15.53 9.90
N LEU A 22 -9.91 16.14 8.74
CA LEU A 22 -8.59 16.66 8.41
C LEU A 22 -8.20 17.74 9.43
N PHE A 23 -7.05 17.56 10.09
CA PHE A 23 -6.54 18.50 11.08
C PHE A 23 -5.47 19.41 10.50
N GLY A 24 -4.52 18.85 9.75
CA GLY A 24 -3.41 19.62 9.20
C GLY A 24 -2.32 18.75 8.59
N LEU A 25 -1.10 19.30 8.58
CA LEU A 25 0.10 18.65 8.06
C LEU A 25 1.15 18.50 9.16
N TYR A 26 1.76 17.34 9.22
CA TYR A 26 2.91 17.04 10.08
C TYR A 26 3.89 16.16 9.29
N ASP A 27 5.17 16.56 9.26
CA ASP A 27 6.23 15.90 8.50
C ASP A 27 5.88 15.66 7.04
N ALA A 28 5.33 16.69 6.37
CA ALA A 28 4.82 16.62 5.00
C ALA A 28 3.61 15.68 4.77
N VAL A 29 3.05 15.08 5.81
CA VAL A 29 1.94 14.14 5.66
C VAL A 29 0.69 14.65 6.38
N MET A 30 -0.49 14.40 5.80
CA MET A 30 -1.75 14.79 6.44
C MET A 30 -1.93 14.10 7.79
N VAL A 31 -2.55 14.79 8.73
CA VAL A 31 -2.97 14.23 10.01
C VAL A 31 -4.44 14.49 10.22
N MET A 32 -5.09 13.55 10.88
CA MET A 32 -6.50 13.62 11.25
C MET A 32 -6.62 14.01 12.72
N SER A 33 -7.75 14.58 13.10
CA SER A 33 -8.15 14.64 14.52
C SER A 33 -9.47 13.94 14.73
N ASP A 34 -9.63 13.30 15.89
CA ASP A 34 -10.92 12.76 16.29
C ASP A 34 -11.76 13.79 17.04
N GLU A 35 -13.07 13.84 16.77
CA GLU A 35 -14.00 14.79 17.39
C GLU A 35 -14.23 14.48 18.89
N GLU A 36 -14.11 13.22 19.30
CA GLU A 36 -14.47 12.78 20.64
C GLU A 36 -13.47 13.18 21.73
N THR A 37 -12.18 13.25 21.39
CA THR A 37 -11.09 13.54 22.33
C THR A 37 -10.16 14.65 21.85
N GLY A 38 -10.22 15.00 20.56
CA GLY A 38 -9.29 15.95 19.95
C GLY A 38 -7.88 15.40 19.80
N SER A 39 -7.68 14.07 19.87
CA SER A 39 -6.37 13.47 19.63
C SER A 39 -5.99 13.58 18.17
N ILE A 40 -4.68 13.62 17.88
CA ILE A 40 -4.15 13.73 16.52
C ILE A 40 -3.68 12.35 16.07
N TRP A 41 -4.04 11.97 14.85
CA TRP A 41 -3.82 10.63 14.29
C TRP A 41 -3.10 10.70 12.96
N SER A 42 -2.24 9.72 12.70
CA SER A 42 -1.63 9.51 11.39
C SER A 42 -2.71 9.08 10.38
N HIS A 43 -2.80 9.78 9.25
CA HIS A 43 -3.76 9.41 8.20
C HIS A 43 -3.31 8.20 7.36
N LEU A 44 -2.01 7.88 7.31
CA LEU A 44 -1.51 6.69 6.60
C LEU A 44 -1.35 5.49 7.53
N GLY A 45 -0.90 5.73 8.76
CA GLY A 45 -0.58 4.67 9.71
C GLY A 45 -1.69 4.35 10.70
N GLY A 46 -2.69 5.22 10.88
CA GLY A 46 -3.81 4.99 11.79
C GLY A 46 -3.48 5.04 13.29
N GLY A 47 -2.23 5.35 13.65
CA GLY A 47 -1.79 5.49 15.05
C GLY A 47 -2.07 6.89 15.60
N ALA A 48 -2.49 6.97 16.86
CA ALA A 48 -2.63 8.23 17.59
C ALA A 48 -1.25 8.78 17.99
N LEU A 49 -0.92 9.94 17.42
CA LEU A 49 0.37 10.62 17.55
C LEU A 49 0.44 11.45 18.84
N ASP A 50 -0.65 12.14 19.19
CA ASP A 50 -0.73 13.04 20.34
C ASP A 50 -2.17 13.11 20.90
N GLY A 51 -2.30 13.56 22.14
CA GLY A 51 -3.57 13.72 22.84
C GLY A 51 -4.01 12.49 23.66
N PRO A 52 -5.24 12.49 24.20
CA PRO A 52 -5.73 11.45 25.12
C PRO A 52 -5.67 10.01 24.60
N MET A 53 -5.70 9.82 23.28
CA MET A 53 -5.66 8.52 22.63
C MET A 53 -4.24 8.07 22.26
N GLN A 54 -3.20 8.82 22.62
CA GLN A 54 -1.82 8.51 22.24
C GLN A 54 -1.45 7.03 22.49
N GLY A 55 -0.88 6.39 21.47
CA GLY A 55 -0.55 4.97 21.48
C GLY A 55 -1.68 4.03 21.07
N ALA A 56 -2.91 4.53 20.89
CA ALA A 56 -3.98 3.79 20.23
C ALA A 56 -3.69 3.60 18.74
N GLN A 57 -4.23 2.53 18.17
CA GLN A 57 -4.05 2.14 16.78
C GLN A 57 -5.41 1.82 16.16
N LEU A 58 -5.68 2.41 15.00
CA LEU A 58 -6.81 2.02 14.16
C LEU A 58 -6.48 0.73 13.40
N GLU A 59 -7.48 -0.14 13.29
CA GLU A 59 -7.39 -1.33 12.45
C GLU A 59 -7.49 -0.92 10.98
N LEU A 60 -6.46 -1.25 10.19
CA LEU A 60 -6.45 -1.01 8.75
C LEU A 60 -7.43 -1.96 8.06
N ILE A 61 -8.28 -1.41 7.20
CA ILE A 61 -9.16 -2.18 6.32
C ILE A 61 -8.40 -2.44 5.02
N PRO A 62 -8.27 -3.69 4.57
CA PRO A 62 -7.67 -4.00 3.28
C PRO A 62 -8.39 -3.24 2.16
N LEU A 63 -7.64 -2.44 1.41
CA LEU A 63 -8.14 -1.71 0.25
C LEU A 63 -7.25 -2.00 -0.95
N ILE A 64 -7.89 -2.07 -2.12
CA ILE A 64 -7.20 -2.17 -3.39
C ILE A 64 -7.25 -0.79 -4.04
N GLN A 65 -6.07 -0.26 -4.39
CA GLN A 65 -5.95 0.89 -5.25
C GLN A 65 -5.67 0.39 -6.67
N THR A 66 -6.49 0.79 -7.64
CA THR A 66 -6.35 0.38 -9.04
C THR A 66 -7.10 1.34 -9.97
N THR A 67 -6.98 1.17 -11.29
CA THR A 67 -7.77 1.92 -12.26
C THR A 67 -9.20 1.39 -12.36
N TRP A 68 -10.14 2.25 -12.78
CA TRP A 68 -11.51 1.84 -13.02
C TRP A 68 -11.65 0.72 -14.07
N GLN A 69 -10.81 0.76 -15.11
CA GLN A 69 -10.76 -0.29 -16.12
C GLN A 69 -10.41 -1.64 -15.50
N GLN A 70 -9.30 -1.70 -14.74
CA GLN A 70 -8.86 -2.94 -14.11
C GLN A 70 -9.86 -3.45 -13.06
N TRP A 71 -10.51 -2.54 -12.34
CA TRP A 71 -11.57 -2.90 -11.40
C TRP A 71 -12.76 -3.59 -12.09
N LEU A 72 -13.22 -3.06 -13.23
CA LEU A 72 -14.35 -3.63 -13.97
C LEU A 72 -14.05 -4.99 -14.61
N GLU A 73 -12.78 -5.30 -14.89
CA GLU A 73 -12.39 -6.64 -15.35
C GLU A 73 -12.66 -7.71 -14.29
N LEU A 74 -12.53 -7.36 -12.99
CA LEU A 74 -12.81 -8.25 -11.86
C LEU A 74 -14.25 -8.15 -11.36
N HIS A 75 -14.84 -6.95 -11.41
CA HIS A 75 -16.15 -6.64 -10.84
C HIS A 75 -17.05 -5.92 -11.87
N PRO A 76 -17.48 -6.61 -12.94
CA PRO A 76 -18.14 -5.98 -14.10
C PRO A 76 -19.48 -5.32 -13.79
N ASP A 77 -20.16 -5.76 -12.72
CA ASP A 77 -21.46 -5.22 -12.30
C ASP A 77 -21.33 -4.03 -11.32
N SER A 78 -20.11 -3.55 -11.07
CA SER A 78 -19.86 -2.45 -10.15
C SER A 78 -20.48 -1.13 -10.62
N LEU A 79 -21.01 -0.38 -9.68
CA LEU A 79 -21.50 0.98 -9.91
C LEU A 79 -20.51 1.98 -9.32
N VAL A 80 -20.22 3.04 -10.07
CA VAL A 80 -19.47 4.21 -9.61
C VAL A 80 -20.34 5.46 -9.71
N LEU A 81 -20.13 6.43 -8.82
CA LEU A 81 -20.79 7.72 -8.92
C LEU A 81 -20.39 8.41 -10.24
N SER A 82 -21.38 8.94 -10.95
CA SER A 82 -21.14 9.63 -12.21
C SER A 82 -20.32 10.91 -11.99
N ASP A 83 -19.34 11.14 -12.88
CA ASP A 83 -18.55 12.37 -12.96
C ASP A 83 -19.33 13.52 -13.65
N GLU A 84 -20.51 13.24 -14.23
CA GLU A 84 -21.40 14.21 -14.87
C GLU A 84 -22.13 15.05 -13.82
N THR A 85 -21.38 15.93 -13.16
CA THR A 85 -21.87 16.88 -12.18
C THR A 85 -21.58 18.32 -12.62
N PRO A 86 -22.28 19.33 -12.09
CA PRO A 86 -21.94 20.74 -12.31
C PRO A 86 -20.52 21.14 -11.86
N TYR A 87 -19.80 20.23 -11.18
CA TYR A 87 -18.47 20.43 -10.62
C TYR A 87 -17.39 19.64 -11.38
N LYS A 88 -17.71 19.00 -12.52
CA LYS A 88 -16.75 18.17 -13.28
C LYS A 88 -15.43 18.91 -13.55
N ASP A 89 -15.52 20.19 -13.93
CA ASP A 89 -14.37 21.04 -14.22
C ASP A 89 -13.54 21.44 -12.98
N TRP A 90 -13.98 21.08 -11.77
CA TRP A 90 -13.22 21.28 -10.53
C TRP A 90 -12.22 20.15 -10.28
N TYR A 91 -12.36 19.03 -10.98
CA TYR A 91 -11.49 17.86 -10.84
C TYR A 91 -10.46 17.83 -11.97
N SER A 92 -9.21 17.58 -11.61
CA SER A 92 -8.12 17.35 -12.55
C SER A 92 -7.32 16.16 -12.07
N ASP A 93 -6.97 15.24 -12.97
CA ASP A 93 -6.07 14.14 -12.64
C ASP A 93 -4.63 14.66 -12.57
N PRO A 94 -3.99 14.67 -11.39
CA PRO A 94 -2.60 15.10 -11.26
C PRO A 94 -1.60 14.03 -11.74
N GLY A 95 -2.05 12.81 -12.00
CA GLY A 95 -1.21 11.64 -12.20
C GLY A 95 -0.58 11.14 -10.89
N LEU A 96 -0.58 9.82 -10.67
CA LEU A 96 0.07 9.21 -9.52
C LEU A 96 1.59 9.49 -9.55
N GLY A 97 2.19 9.75 -8.39
CA GLY A 97 3.62 10.02 -8.24
C GLY A 97 4.11 11.30 -8.92
N ASN A 98 3.20 12.19 -9.34
CA ASN A 98 3.55 13.41 -10.07
C ASN A 98 3.17 14.70 -9.30
N ALA A 99 2.72 14.56 -8.06
CA ALA A 99 2.35 15.71 -7.25
C ALA A 99 3.59 16.50 -6.81
N GLY A 100 3.84 17.63 -7.49
CA GLY A 100 4.89 18.56 -7.07
C GLY A 100 4.67 19.09 -5.64
N PHE A 101 5.77 19.40 -4.94
CA PHE A 101 5.73 19.93 -3.59
C PHE A 101 5.57 21.44 -3.56
N GLY A 102 4.50 21.92 -2.92
CA GLY A 102 4.32 23.35 -2.63
C GLY A 102 5.26 23.82 -1.49
N PRO A 103 5.51 25.14 -1.36
CA PRO A 103 6.41 25.68 -0.33
C PRO A 103 6.02 25.32 1.10
N GLU A 104 4.72 25.28 1.42
CA GLU A 104 4.24 24.93 2.76
C GLU A 104 4.48 23.46 3.11
N PHE A 105 4.43 22.57 2.11
CA PHE A 105 4.78 21.17 2.29
C PHE A 105 6.25 21.03 2.66
N VAL A 106 7.14 21.63 1.86
CA VAL A 106 8.59 21.55 2.07
C VAL A 106 8.98 22.09 3.46
N ARG A 107 8.31 23.14 3.94
CA ARG A 107 8.53 23.71 5.28
C ARG A 107 8.10 22.79 6.42
N SER A 108 7.14 21.90 6.18
CA SER A 108 6.61 20.98 7.20
C SER A 108 7.45 19.71 7.36
N ILE A 109 8.40 19.47 6.46
CA ILE A 109 9.29 18.31 6.50
C ILE A 109 10.25 18.46 7.68
N VAL A 110 10.20 17.48 8.57
CA VAL A 110 11.09 17.37 9.72
C VAL A 110 12.26 16.45 9.35
N ASN A 111 11.97 15.31 8.73
CA ASN A 111 12.97 14.32 8.33
C ASN A 111 12.88 14.05 6.84
N TRP A 112 13.93 14.41 6.10
CA TRP A 112 14.05 14.09 4.69
C TRP A 112 14.83 12.79 4.50
N ASP A 113 14.19 11.82 3.86
CA ASP A 113 14.82 10.56 3.49
C ASP A 113 15.12 10.55 1.98
N ASP A 114 16.40 10.59 1.64
CA ASP A 114 16.90 10.69 0.27
C ASP A 114 17.27 9.34 -0.37
N ARG A 115 16.93 8.22 0.27
CA ARG A 115 17.20 6.88 -0.27
C ARG A 115 16.44 6.60 -1.58
N LEU A 116 15.30 7.25 -1.80
CA LEU A 116 14.53 7.24 -3.04
C LEU A 116 14.05 8.66 -3.38
N PRO A 117 13.75 8.96 -4.66
CA PRO A 117 13.03 10.17 -5.02
C PRO A 117 11.73 10.30 -4.22
N PRO A 118 11.38 11.49 -3.72
CA PRO A 118 10.24 11.67 -2.83
C PRO A 118 8.90 11.17 -3.38
N ASN A 119 8.66 11.38 -4.67
CA ASN A 119 7.42 10.98 -5.35
C ASN A 119 7.49 9.56 -5.95
N ASP A 120 8.57 8.80 -5.73
CA ASP A 120 8.61 7.41 -6.19
C ASP A 120 7.46 6.64 -5.54
N LEU A 121 6.68 5.96 -6.37
CA LEU A 121 5.63 5.07 -5.92
C LEU A 121 6.24 3.82 -5.33
N VAL A 122 5.85 3.54 -4.09
CA VAL A 122 6.25 2.35 -3.34
C VAL A 122 5.00 1.66 -2.79
N LEU A 123 4.97 0.34 -2.88
CA LEU A 123 4.08 -0.44 -2.02
C LEU A 123 4.76 -0.54 -0.65
N GLY A 124 4.19 0.11 0.35
CA GLY A 124 4.60 -0.07 1.72
C GLY A 124 3.98 -1.34 2.30
N VAL A 125 4.77 -2.19 2.96
CA VAL A 125 4.32 -3.46 3.56
C VAL A 125 4.77 -3.53 5.01
N GLY A 126 3.88 -3.97 5.90
CA GLY A 126 4.14 -4.12 7.32
C GLY A 126 3.75 -5.50 7.85
N VAL A 127 4.68 -6.15 8.55
CA VAL A 127 4.44 -7.42 9.27
C VAL A 127 5.07 -7.32 10.66
N SER A 128 4.28 -7.53 11.71
CA SER A 128 4.76 -7.58 13.11
C SER A 128 5.65 -6.38 13.51
N GLY A 129 5.33 -5.18 13.02
CA GLY A 129 6.08 -3.95 13.30
C GLY A 129 7.39 -3.79 12.51
N VAL A 130 7.69 -4.71 11.58
CA VAL A 130 8.76 -4.56 10.59
C VAL A 130 8.16 -4.07 9.29
N PHE A 131 8.79 -3.07 8.70
CA PHE A 131 8.28 -2.36 7.52
C PHE A 131 9.29 -2.44 6.37
N ARG A 132 8.78 -2.65 5.15
CA ARG A 132 9.59 -2.61 3.93
C ARG A 132 8.83 -1.87 2.82
N ALA A 133 9.56 -1.05 2.08
CA ALA A 133 9.08 -0.43 0.85
C ALA A 133 9.49 -1.27 -0.36
N TYR A 134 8.56 -1.45 -1.29
CA TYR A 134 8.78 -2.10 -2.59
C TYR A 134 8.58 -1.07 -3.70
N PRO A 135 9.67 -0.46 -4.21
CA PRO A 135 9.58 0.51 -5.29
C PRO A 135 9.07 -0.12 -6.58
N GLY A 136 8.19 0.59 -7.29
CA GLY A 136 7.58 0.04 -8.50
C GLY A 136 8.58 -0.38 -9.58
N HIS A 137 9.69 0.36 -9.74
CA HIS A 137 10.76 0.01 -10.67
C HIS A 137 11.48 -1.30 -10.29
N ALA A 138 11.65 -1.57 -8.99
CA ALA A 138 12.29 -2.78 -8.49
C ALA A 138 11.37 -3.99 -8.70
N VAL A 139 10.08 -3.84 -8.36
CA VAL A 139 9.07 -4.90 -8.56
C VAL A 139 8.85 -5.19 -10.04
N SER A 140 8.91 -4.17 -10.90
CA SER A 140 8.82 -4.35 -12.36
C SER A 140 9.99 -5.15 -12.94
N THR A 141 11.18 -5.11 -12.32
CA THR A 141 12.32 -5.95 -12.72
C THR A 141 12.06 -7.44 -12.46
N GLU A 142 11.17 -7.75 -11.51
CA GLU A 142 10.71 -9.08 -11.13
C GLU A 142 9.37 -9.44 -11.82
N GLN A 143 9.06 -8.81 -12.95
CA GLN A 143 7.83 -9.01 -13.72
C GLN A 143 6.54 -8.81 -12.90
N GLY A 144 6.57 -7.94 -11.89
CA GLY A 144 5.39 -7.59 -11.09
C GLY A 144 5.06 -8.58 -9.96
N VAL A 145 5.83 -9.66 -9.80
CA VAL A 145 5.61 -10.69 -8.76
C VAL A 145 6.88 -10.88 -7.94
N VAL A 146 6.84 -10.54 -6.65
CA VAL A 146 7.99 -10.69 -5.75
C VAL A 146 7.64 -11.63 -4.61
N ASN A 147 8.33 -12.76 -4.54
CA ASN A 147 8.27 -13.66 -3.38
C ASN A 147 9.35 -13.25 -2.38
N ASP A 148 8.95 -12.90 -1.15
CA ASP A 148 9.85 -12.39 -0.11
C ASP A 148 9.51 -13.02 1.26
N VAL A 149 10.31 -12.66 2.27
CA VAL A 149 10.06 -12.96 3.69
C VAL A 149 10.24 -11.68 4.50
N LEU A 150 9.20 -11.27 5.23
CA LEU A 150 9.21 -10.10 6.10
C LEU A 150 8.84 -10.50 7.53
N ALA A 151 9.69 -10.19 8.50
CA ALA A 151 9.53 -10.60 9.90
C ALA A 151 9.29 -12.12 10.08
N GLY A 152 9.81 -12.95 9.18
CA GLY A 152 9.62 -14.40 9.17
C GLY A 152 8.33 -14.88 8.49
N GLU A 153 7.44 -13.98 8.09
CA GLU A 153 6.25 -14.31 7.31
C GLU A 153 6.59 -14.41 5.82
N PRO A 154 6.28 -15.52 5.15
CA PRO A 154 6.43 -15.64 3.71
C PRO A 154 5.35 -14.81 3.02
N ILE A 155 5.76 -13.82 2.24
CA ILE A 155 4.85 -12.89 1.55
C ILE A 155 5.08 -12.91 0.05
N VAL A 156 4.06 -12.52 -0.69
CA VAL A 156 4.13 -12.26 -2.13
C VAL A 156 3.58 -10.88 -2.44
N ILE A 157 4.27 -10.13 -3.28
CA ILE A 157 3.82 -8.85 -3.81
C ILE A 157 3.30 -9.07 -5.22
N PHE A 158 2.07 -8.62 -5.48
CA PHE A 158 1.55 -8.46 -6.83
C PHE A 158 1.48 -6.97 -7.15
N MET A 159 2.09 -6.55 -8.24
CA MET A 159 2.07 -5.17 -8.69
C MET A 159 1.97 -5.09 -10.20
N ASP A 160 0.94 -4.39 -10.67
CA ASP A 160 0.78 -4.01 -12.06
C ASP A 160 0.96 -2.49 -12.19
N GLY A 161 2.09 -2.11 -12.78
CA GLY A 161 2.45 -0.71 -12.99
C GLY A 161 1.52 0.03 -13.94
N SER A 162 0.75 -0.68 -14.78
CA SER A 162 -0.18 -0.06 -15.73
C SER A 162 -1.49 0.39 -15.08
N SER A 163 -1.96 -0.33 -14.06
CA SER A 163 -3.19 -0.03 -13.33
C SER A 163 -2.97 0.57 -11.94
N ALA A 164 -1.71 0.74 -11.52
CA ALA A 164 -1.32 1.08 -10.14
C ALA A 164 -1.80 0.05 -9.10
N PHE A 165 -2.27 -1.12 -9.54
CA PHE A 165 -2.60 -2.21 -8.66
C PHE A 165 -1.35 -2.67 -7.92
N SER A 166 -1.42 -2.71 -6.59
CA SER A 166 -0.34 -3.24 -5.77
C SER A 166 -0.86 -3.73 -4.42
N VAL A 167 -0.58 -4.99 -4.10
CA VAL A 167 -1.00 -5.63 -2.83
C VAL A 167 0.05 -6.65 -2.40
N ALA A 168 0.25 -6.77 -1.08
CA ALA A 168 0.98 -7.85 -0.47
C ALA A 168 0.02 -8.90 0.12
N TYR A 169 0.36 -10.17 -0.07
CA TYR A 169 -0.36 -11.29 0.52
C TYR A 169 0.60 -12.22 1.27
N SER A 170 0.07 -12.95 2.24
CA SER A 170 0.72 -14.14 2.77
C SER A 170 0.67 -15.22 1.68
N ARG A 171 1.83 -15.82 1.38
CA ARG A 171 1.92 -16.95 0.43
C ARG A 171 1.83 -18.31 1.13
N GLU A 172 1.46 -18.32 2.41
CA GLU A 172 1.11 -19.56 3.11
C GLU A 172 -0.39 -19.87 2.92
N VAL A 173 -0.68 -21.01 2.30
CA VAL A 173 -2.03 -21.53 2.06
C VAL A 173 -2.08 -22.94 2.62
N ASP A 174 -2.99 -23.19 3.58
CA ASP A 174 -3.15 -24.50 4.25
C ASP A 174 -1.84 -25.11 4.79
N GLY A 175 -0.96 -24.26 5.35
CA GLY A 175 0.33 -24.68 5.90
C GLY A 175 1.39 -25.01 4.85
N ARG A 176 1.12 -24.74 3.57
CA ARG A 176 2.09 -24.80 2.47
C ARG A 176 2.50 -23.39 2.09
N ILE A 177 3.81 -23.16 2.01
CA ILE A 177 4.36 -21.95 1.44
C ILE A 177 4.41 -22.12 -0.08
N LEU A 178 3.71 -21.26 -0.82
CA LEU A 178 3.66 -21.23 -2.28
C LEU A 178 4.72 -20.28 -2.86
N GLN A 179 5.15 -20.54 -4.08
CA GLN A 179 5.96 -19.64 -4.89
C GLN A 179 5.14 -19.21 -6.11
N PHE A 180 5.10 -17.91 -6.35
CA PHE A 180 4.33 -17.34 -7.45
C PHE A 180 5.22 -16.86 -8.60
N GLU A 181 4.76 -17.04 -9.82
CA GLU A 181 5.40 -16.51 -11.02
C GLU A 181 4.37 -15.76 -11.87
N ASN A 182 4.85 -14.78 -12.64
CA ASN A 182 4.10 -14.19 -13.74
C ASN A 182 4.46 -14.91 -15.05
N ALA A 183 3.47 -15.47 -15.73
CA ALA A 183 3.64 -16.17 -17.00
C ALA A 183 3.63 -15.25 -18.23
N SER A 184 3.47 -13.93 -18.04
CA SER A 184 3.32 -12.96 -19.13
C SER A 184 4.29 -11.76 -18.97
N ASP A 185 4.80 -11.27 -20.09
CA ASP A 185 5.63 -10.06 -20.14
C ASP A 185 4.77 -8.78 -20.30
N GLU A 186 3.48 -8.92 -20.61
CA GLU A 186 2.59 -7.79 -20.91
C GLU A 186 1.60 -7.51 -19.77
N ASN A 187 1.10 -8.55 -19.10
CA ASN A 187 0.11 -8.45 -18.02
C ASN A 187 0.52 -9.34 -16.84
N LEU A 188 -0.21 -9.29 -15.73
CA LEU A 188 -0.06 -10.23 -14.62
C LEU A 188 -0.88 -11.51 -14.88
N GLU A 189 -0.21 -12.56 -15.33
CA GLU A 189 -0.75 -13.92 -15.41
C GLU A 189 -0.14 -14.77 -14.30
N ILE A 190 -0.80 -14.79 -13.14
CA ILE A 190 -0.20 -15.29 -11.89
C ILE A 190 -0.49 -16.78 -11.70
N PHE A 191 0.55 -17.56 -11.42
CA PHE A 191 0.43 -18.98 -11.07
C PHE A 191 1.30 -19.34 -9.87
N ASP A 192 0.88 -20.32 -9.06
CA ASP A 192 1.77 -20.95 -8.10
C ASP A 192 2.52 -22.15 -8.71
N ILE A 193 3.80 -22.31 -8.37
CA ILE A 193 4.66 -23.37 -8.91
C ILE A 193 4.27 -24.75 -8.36
N GLU A 194 3.86 -24.82 -7.10
CA GLU A 194 3.65 -26.07 -6.38
C GLU A 194 2.44 -26.87 -6.91
N THR A 195 1.40 -26.19 -7.37
CA THR A 195 0.17 -26.81 -7.86
C THR A 195 -0.17 -26.43 -9.30
N GLY A 196 0.42 -25.35 -9.82
CA GLY A 196 0.07 -24.79 -11.13
C GLY A 196 -1.31 -24.14 -11.14
N SER A 197 -1.85 -23.74 -9.98
CA SER A 197 -3.13 -23.04 -9.94
C SER A 197 -2.95 -21.61 -10.44
N ALA A 198 -3.96 -21.12 -11.16
CA ALA A 198 -4.00 -19.75 -11.65
C ALA A 198 -4.66 -18.83 -10.61
N TRP A 199 -4.14 -17.63 -10.42
CA TRP A 199 -4.61 -16.68 -9.41
C TRP A 199 -4.96 -15.34 -10.05
N ASN A 200 -6.01 -14.69 -9.56
CA ASN A 200 -6.34 -13.32 -9.93
C ASN A 200 -5.61 -12.30 -9.03
N LEU A 201 -5.71 -11.02 -9.39
CA LEU A 201 -5.06 -9.93 -8.65
C LEU A 201 -5.52 -9.82 -7.19
N GLU A 202 -6.75 -10.23 -6.88
CA GLU A 202 -7.29 -10.24 -5.50
C GLU A 202 -6.77 -11.41 -4.66
N GLY A 203 -5.81 -12.19 -5.19
CA GLY A 203 -5.25 -13.33 -4.50
C GLY A 203 -6.23 -14.50 -4.41
N ARG A 204 -7.19 -14.63 -5.33
CA ARG A 204 -8.07 -15.82 -5.41
C ARG A 204 -7.59 -16.76 -6.49
N ALA A 205 -7.54 -18.05 -6.16
CA ALA A 205 -7.30 -19.09 -7.13
C ALA A 205 -8.55 -19.27 -8.01
N ILE A 206 -8.39 -19.06 -9.31
CA ILE A 206 -9.48 -19.07 -10.30
C ILE A 206 -9.50 -20.33 -11.16
N ALA A 207 -8.44 -21.14 -11.12
CA ALA A 207 -8.36 -22.42 -11.80
C ALA A 207 -7.26 -23.29 -11.19
N GLY A 208 -7.38 -24.61 -11.36
CA GLY A 208 -6.37 -25.58 -10.92
C GLY A 208 -6.66 -26.18 -9.55
N PRO A 209 -5.70 -26.91 -8.95
CA PRO A 209 -5.93 -27.67 -7.73
C PRO A 209 -6.36 -26.85 -6.50
N LEU A 210 -6.04 -25.57 -6.44
CA LEU A 210 -6.41 -24.66 -5.34
C LEU A 210 -7.61 -23.77 -5.68
N GLU A 211 -8.35 -24.02 -6.77
CA GLU A 211 -9.50 -23.21 -7.18
C GLU A 211 -10.48 -22.95 -6.01
N GLY A 212 -10.82 -21.68 -5.79
CA GLY A 212 -11.67 -21.21 -4.70
C GLY A 212 -10.93 -20.78 -3.43
N GLU A 213 -9.66 -21.17 -3.28
CA GLU A 213 -8.82 -20.67 -2.18
C GLU A 213 -8.47 -19.19 -2.37
N ALA A 214 -8.16 -18.53 -1.25
CA ALA A 214 -7.79 -17.12 -1.23
C ALA A 214 -6.56 -16.90 -0.36
N LEU A 215 -5.63 -16.08 -0.86
CA LEU A 215 -4.50 -15.60 -0.09
C LEU A 215 -4.97 -14.65 1.01
N THR A 216 -4.23 -14.65 2.11
CA THR A 216 -4.50 -13.72 3.22
C THR A 216 -3.81 -12.39 2.95
N PHE A 217 -4.55 -11.28 3.02
CA PHE A 217 -3.98 -9.94 2.87
C PHE A 217 -2.91 -9.67 3.94
N VAL A 218 -1.78 -9.13 3.52
CA VAL A 218 -0.75 -8.56 4.40
C VAL A 218 -0.87 -7.05 4.35
N THR A 219 -0.78 -6.41 5.52
CA THR A 219 -0.92 -4.96 5.65
C THR A 219 -0.01 -4.23 4.67
N SER A 220 -0.62 -3.64 3.65
CA SER A 220 0.07 -2.98 2.57
C SER A 220 -0.78 -1.90 1.93
N TYR A 221 -0.13 -0.87 1.37
CA TYR A 221 -0.79 0.19 0.62
C TYR A 221 0.20 0.93 -0.28
N LEU A 222 -0.27 1.37 -1.45
CA LEU A 222 0.49 2.20 -2.37
C LEU A 222 0.62 3.61 -1.80
N THR A 223 1.83 4.17 -1.86
CA THR A 223 2.09 5.54 -1.44
C THR A 223 3.32 6.09 -2.15
N GLU A 224 3.56 7.39 -2.02
CA GLU A 224 4.82 8.01 -2.41
C GLU A 224 5.86 7.86 -1.28
N TRP A 225 7.13 7.74 -1.65
CA TRP A 225 8.25 7.48 -0.75
C TRP A 225 8.30 8.45 0.44
N TYR A 226 8.14 9.76 0.21
CA TYR A 226 8.20 10.74 1.29
C TYR A 226 7.21 10.42 2.42
N GLY A 227 5.99 9.97 2.07
CA GLY A 227 4.93 9.71 3.02
C GLY A 227 5.17 8.41 3.78
N TRP A 228 5.70 7.41 3.09
CA TRP A 228 6.09 6.14 3.71
C TRP A 228 7.25 6.32 4.70
N ALA A 229 8.34 6.96 4.25
CA ALA A 229 9.55 7.13 5.05
C ALA A 229 9.34 8.02 6.28
N ALA A 230 8.47 9.04 6.19
CA ALA A 230 8.10 9.88 7.34
C ALA A 230 7.44 9.08 8.48
N TYR A 231 6.58 8.10 8.16
CA TYR A 231 5.92 7.28 9.17
C TYR A 231 6.70 6.03 9.57
N HIS A 232 7.53 5.50 8.66
CA HIS A 232 8.30 4.28 8.86
C HIS A 232 9.80 4.55 8.62
N PRO A 233 10.46 5.39 9.44
CA PRO A 233 11.84 5.82 9.20
C PRO A 233 12.85 4.66 9.25
N THR A 234 12.50 3.57 9.94
CA THR A 234 13.32 2.35 10.02
C THR A 234 12.98 1.34 8.93
N THR A 235 12.16 1.68 7.94
CA THR A 235 11.80 0.80 6.83
C THR A 235 13.03 0.39 6.04
N ASP A 236 13.09 -0.87 5.63
CA ASP A 236 14.00 -1.32 4.59
C ASP A 236 13.41 -0.99 3.21
N ILE A 237 14.24 -1.08 2.16
CA ILE A 237 13.85 -0.92 0.76
C ILE A 237 14.21 -2.21 0.02
N TYR A 238 13.29 -2.74 -0.79
CA TYR A 238 13.53 -3.87 -1.68
C TYR A 238 14.25 -3.44 -2.99
N PRO A 239 15.19 -4.23 -3.52
CA PRO A 239 15.81 -5.39 -2.88
C PRO A 239 16.75 -4.94 -1.76
N LEU A 240 16.91 -5.78 -0.73
CA LEU A 240 17.87 -5.49 0.34
C LEU A 240 19.28 -5.35 -0.24
N VAL A 241 19.83 -4.14 -0.18
CA VAL A 241 21.23 -3.90 -0.52
C VAL A 241 22.07 -4.42 0.65
N VAL A 242 22.59 -5.64 0.52
CA VAL A 242 23.61 -6.13 1.45
C VAL A 242 24.92 -5.44 1.09
N GLU A 243 25.35 -4.48 1.91
CA GLU A 243 26.71 -3.94 1.80
C GLU A 243 27.70 -5.07 2.09
N VAL A 244 28.29 -5.63 1.03
CA VAL A 244 29.43 -6.52 1.17
C VAL A 244 30.62 -5.67 1.56
N ASN A 245 30.90 -5.58 2.86
CA ASN A 245 32.15 -5.06 3.38
C ASN A 245 33.29 -5.98 2.92
N LEU A 246 33.84 -5.70 1.74
CA LEU A 246 35.12 -6.23 1.31
C LEU A 246 36.22 -5.50 2.08
N SER A 247 36.43 -5.90 3.34
CA SER A 247 37.62 -5.50 4.09
C SER A 247 38.86 -5.98 3.32
N ARG A 248 39.65 -5.01 2.84
CA ARG A 248 41.01 -5.21 2.30
C ARG A 248 42.00 -5.51 3.41
#